data_AF-A0A418NW45-F1
#
_entry.id   AF-A0A418NW45-F1
#
_cell.length_a   1.000
_cell.length_b   1.000
_cell.length_c   1.000
_cell.angle_alpha   90.00
_cell.angle_beta   90.00
_cell.angle_gamma   90.00
#
_symmetry.space_group_name_H-M   'P 1'
#
loop_
_entity.id
_entity.type
_entity.pdbx_description
1 polymer ?
#
loop_
_entity_poly.entity_id
_entity_poly.type
_entity_poly.pdbx_seq_one_letter_code
_entity_poly.pdbx_strand_id
1 'polypeptide(L)'
;MGLALSPVPAPTPALAQQGTLPANPQDFQCFVLMQQRRTQLLNTASMPPEQRVDILNNLTIISAFYAGRLSHYSSAEAVGQFREASTLIANSNRQQLDNFANTCANFYLSVMEVLGNTNVQANATQQTPQLGVPQQGQR
;
A
#
# COMPACT_ATOMS: atom_id res chain seq x y z
N MET A 1 55.69 26.35 21.45
CA MET A 1 54.76 25.32 21.97
C MET A 1 53.41 25.55 21.29
N GLY A 2 53.17 24.92 20.13
CA GLY A 2 51.94 25.07 19.36
C GLY A 2 51.18 23.75 19.34
N LEU A 3 49.95 23.73 19.82
CA LEU A 3 49.05 22.59 19.74
C LEU A 3 48.10 22.82 18.57
N ALA A 4 48.42 22.18 17.43
CA ALA A 4 47.53 22.09 16.29
C ALA A 4 46.40 21.11 16.64
N LEU A 5 45.18 21.62 16.81
CA LEU A 5 43.96 20.84 16.89
C LEU A 5 43.50 20.52 15.47
N SER A 6 43.80 19.31 15.00
CA SER A 6 43.28 18.78 13.74
C SER A 6 41.77 18.53 13.89
N PRO A 7 40.90 19.15 13.07
CA PRO A 7 39.49 18.79 13.04
C PRO A 7 39.34 17.42 12.38
N VAL A 8 38.93 16.43 13.17
CA VAL A 8 38.50 15.12 12.65
C VAL A 8 37.23 15.35 11.83
N PRO A 9 37.16 14.93 10.55
CA PRO A 9 35.92 15.03 9.80
C PRO A 9 34.86 14.16 10.48
N ALA A 10 33.78 14.79 10.91
CA ALA A 10 32.61 14.10 11.44
C ALA A 10 32.08 13.11 10.41
N PRO A 11 31.66 11.89 10.80
CA PRO A 11 31.05 10.95 9.88
C PRO A 11 29.80 11.59 9.29
N THR A 12 29.84 11.84 7.99
CA THR A 12 28.66 12.15 7.16
C THR A 12 27.57 11.14 7.49
N PRO A 13 26.32 11.56 7.77
CA PRO A 13 25.21 10.63 7.88
C PRO A 13 25.14 9.87 6.55
N ALA A 14 25.35 8.56 6.61
CA ALA A 14 25.15 7.68 5.48
C ALA A 14 23.74 7.96 4.96
N LEU A 15 23.63 8.31 3.67
CA LEU A 15 22.36 8.24 2.96
C LEU A 15 21.73 6.90 3.31
N ALA A 16 20.53 6.95 3.90
CA ALA A 16 19.77 5.79 4.31
C ALA A 16 19.90 4.72 3.23
N GLN A 17 20.55 3.60 3.58
CA GLN A 17 20.37 2.37 2.83
C GLN A 17 18.86 2.21 2.73
N GLN A 18 18.33 2.26 1.52
CA GLN A 18 16.94 1.90 1.24
C GLN A 18 16.76 0.49 1.79
N GLY A 19 16.27 0.41 3.03
CA GLY A 19 16.05 -0.83 3.72
C GLY A 19 14.97 -1.54 2.93
N THR A 20 15.36 -2.55 2.16
CA THR A 20 14.42 -3.57 1.71
C THR A 20 13.77 -4.11 2.96
N LEU A 21 12.53 -3.69 3.21
CA LEU A 21 11.75 -4.21 4.32
C LEU A 21 11.57 -5.71 4.09
N PRO A 22 11.65 -6.53 5.15
CA PRO A 22 11.38 -7.96 5.01
C PRO A 22 10.00 -8.14 4.39
N ALA A 23 9.93 -8.99 3.37
CA ALA A 23 8.72 -9.27 2.63
C ALA A 23 7.61 -9.72 3.59
N ASN A 24 6.45 -9.05 3.58
CA ASN A 24 5.29 -9.50 4.34
C ASN A 24 4.55 -10.62 3.57
N PRO A 25 4.52 -11.87 4.07
CA PRO A 25 3.88 -12.99 3.36
C PRO A 25 2.40 -12.74 3.05
N GLN A 26 1.71 -11.97 3.87
CA GLN A 26 0.29 -11.69 3.70
C GLN A 26 -0.02 -10.90 2.43
N ASP A 27 0.89 -10.02 1.99
CA ASP A 27 0.71 -9.27 0.75
C ASP A 27 0.73 -10.19 -0.48
N PHE A 28 1.59 -11.21 -0.45
CA PHE A 28 1.66 -12.22 -1.52
C PHE A 28 0.41 -13.08 -1.52
N GLN A 29 -0.05 -13.53 -0.35
CA GLN A 29 -1.30 -14.29 -0.19
C GLN A 29 -2.49 -13.51 -0.75
N CYS A 30 -2.60 -12.23 -0.41
CA CYS A 30 -3.66 -11.38 -0.90
C CYS A 30 -3.59 -11.14 -2.41
N PHE A 31 -2.40 -10.84 -2.95
CA PHE A 31 -2.22 -10.68 -4.39
C PHE A 31 -2.61 -11.96 -5.17
N VAL A 32 -2.09 -13.11 -4.75
CA VAL A 32 -2.39 -14.41 -5.38
C VAL A 32 -3.88 -14.73 -5.30
N LEU A 33 -4.52 -14.51 -4.15
CA LEU A 33 -5.95 -14.78 -3.97
C LEU A 33 -6.82 -13.90 -4.88
N MET A 34 -6.52 -12.61 -4.99
CA MET A 34 -7.29 -11.71 -5.86
C MET A 34 -7.15 -12.11 -7.34
N GLN A 35 -5.95 -12.51 -7.77
CA GLN A 35 -5.72 -13.00 -9.13
C GLN A 35 -6.42 -14.33 -9.41
N GLN A 36 -6.42 -15.24 -8.44
CA GLN A 36 -7.17 -16.51 -8.54
C GLN A 36 -8.67 -16.24 -8.69
N ARG A 37 -9.25 -15.40 -7.83
CA ARG A 37 -10.68 -15.04 -7.86
C ARG A 37 -11.06 -14.34 -9.16
N ARG A 38 -10.19 -13.44 -9.66
CA ARG A 38 -10.38 -12.78 -10.97
C ARG A 38 -10.42 -13.81 -12.10
N THR A 39 -9.51 -14.76 -12.10
CA THR A 39 -9.46 -15.84 -13.10
C THR A 39 -10.70 -16.73 -13.05
N GLN A 40 -11.15 -17.11 -11.85
CA GLN A 40 -12.38 -17.89 -11.66
C GLN A 40 -13.62 -17.14 -12.15
N LEU A 41 -13.70 -15.84 -11.88
CA LEU A 41 -14.83 -15.02 -12.27
C LEU A 41 -14.91 -14.82 -13.80
N LEU A 42 -13.77 -14.65 -14.47
CA LEU A 42 -13.72 -14.58 -15.95
C LEU A 42 -14.27 -15.85 -16.61
N ASN A 43 -14.09 -17.00 -15.95
CA ASN A 43 -14.58 -18.30 -16.42
C ASN A 43 -16.01 -18.63 -15.97
N THR A 44 -16.67 -17.74 -15.21
CA THR A 44 -18.03 -17.98 -14.68
C THR A 44 -19.07 -17.38 -15.62
N ALA A 45 -19.80 -18.24 -16.35
CA ALA A 45 -20.83 -17.81 -17.30
C ALA A 45 -22.16 -17.39 -16.65
N SER A 46 -22.42 -17.78 -15.40
CA SER A 46 -23.74 -17.67 -14.75
C SER A 46 -24.04 -16.30 -14.11
N MET A 47 -23.11 -15.36 -14.10
CA MET A 47 -23.28 -14.05 -13.46
C MET A 47 -23.75 -12.98 -14.45
N PRO A 48 -24.71 -12.11 -14.07
CA PRO A 48 -25.08 -10.93 -14.86
C PRO A 48 -23.85 -10.09 -15.26
N PRO A 49 -23.79 -9.55 -16.50
CA PRO A 49 -22.62 -8.82 -16.98
C PRO A 49 -22.22 -7.63 -16.12
N GLU A 50 -23.17 -6.81 -15.66
CA GLU A 50 -22.91 -5.63 -14.83
C GLU A 50 -22.27 -6.02 -13.49
N GLN A 51 -22.87 -6.98 -12.78
CA GLN A 51 -22.33 -7.51 -11.53
C GLN A 51 -20.92 -8.10 -11.71
N ARG A 52 -20.68 -8.78 -12.84
CA ARG A 52 -19.37 -9.34 -13.16
C ARG A 52 -18.33 -8.24 -13.34
N VAL A 53 -18.66 -7.17 -14.06
CA VAL A 53 -17.77 -6.02 -14.27
C VAL A 53 -17.41 -5.35 -12.95
N ASP A 54 -18.39 -5.11 -12.08
CA ASP A 54 -18.16 -4.48 -10.78
C ASP A 54 -17.21 -5.29 -9.90
N ILE A 55 -17.42 -6.61 -9.83
CA ILE A 55 -16.54 -7.49 -9.04
C ILE A 55 -15.15 -7.56 -9.69
N LEU A 56 -15.04 -7.64 -11.01
CA LEU A 56 -13.74 -7.63 -11.71
C LEU A 56 -12.98 -6.32 -11.47
N ASN A 57 -13.67 -5.18 -11.47
CA ASN A 57 -13.07 -3.88 -11.18
C ASN A 57 -12.54 -3.84 -9.75
N ASN A 58 -13.34 -4.26 -8.76
CA ASN A 58 -12.90 -4.33 -7.37
C ASN A 58 -11.67 -5.25 -7.18
N LEU A 59 -11.71 -6.46 -7.75
CA LEU A 59 -10.58 -7.38 -7.72
C LEU A 59 -9.34 -6.79 -8.39
N THR A 60 -9.50 -6.05 -9.48
CA THR A 60 -8.39 -5.39 -10.19
C THR A 60 -7.76 -4.29 -9.34
N ILE A 61 -8.56 -3.42 -8.73
CA ILE A 61 -8.09 -2.34 -7.87
C ILE A 61 -7.33 -2.88 -6.66
N ILE A 62 -7.93 -3.87 -5.97
CA ILE A 62 -7.29 -4.49 -4.79
C ILE A 62 -6.01 -5.24 -5.19
N SER A 63 -6.01 -5.93 -6.33
CA SER A 63 -4.80 -6.58 -6.85
C SER A 63 -3.68 -5.57 -7.13
N ALA A 64 -4.01 -4.43 -7.73
CA ALA A 64 -3.03 -3.39 -8.03
C ALA A 64 -2.45 -2.78 -6.76
N PHE A 65 -3.26 -2.59 -5.71
CA PHE A 65 -2.80 -2.17 -4.40
C PHE A 65 -1.74 -3.11 -3.83
N TYR A 66 -2.01 -4.42 -3.82
CA TYR A 66 -1.02 -5.39 -3.34
C TYR A 66 0.20 -5.48 -4.25
N ALA A 67 0.05 -5.41 -5.58
CA ALA A 67 1.18 -5.38 -6.50
C ALA A 67 2.13 -4.19 -6.23
N GLY A 68 1.56 -3.01 -5.92
CA GLY A 68 2.33 -1.85 -5.48
C GLY A 68 3.14 -2.15 -4.22
N ARG A 69 2.53 -2.77 -3.20
CA ARG A 69 3.25 -3.20 -1.98
C ARG A 69 4.37 -4.20 -2.28
N LEU A 70 4.09 -5.20 -3.13
CA LEU A 70 5.09 -6.20 -3.53
C LEU A 70 6.29 -5.57 -4.24
N SER A 71 6.11 -4.46 -4.95
CA SER A 71 7.19 -3.77 -5.67
C SER A 71 8.27 -3.17 -4.76
N HIS A 72 8.01 -3.06 -3.46
CA HIS A 72 8.97 -2.58 -2.46
C HIS A 72 9.84 -3.69 -1.84
N TYR A 73 9.52 -4.96 -2.13
CA TYR A 73 10.27 -6.10 -1.60
C TYR A 73 11.43 -6.49 -2.50
N SER A 74 12.45 -7.12 -1.91
CA SER A 74 13.56 -7.67 -2.68
C SER A 74 13.07 -8.77 -3.63
N SER A 75 13.56 -8.78 -4.86
CA SER A 75 13.18 -9.81 -5.84
C SER A 75 13.63 -11.22 -5.42
N ALA A 76 14.71 -11.31 -4.65
CA ALA A 76 15.25 -12.56 -4.11
C ALA A 76 14.25 -13.26 -3.18
N GLU A 77 13.56 -12.50 -2.33
CA GLU A 77 12.58 -13.04 -1.37
C GLU A 77 11.19 -13.16 -1.99
N ALA A 78 10.84 -12.24 -2.90
CA ALA A 78 9.51 -12.17 -3.50
C ALA A 78 9.11 -13.45 -4.26
N VAL A 79 10.05 -14.09 -4.95
CA VAL A 79 9.76 -15.33 -5.70
C VAL A 79 9.39 -16.48 -4.77
N GLY A 80 10.10 -16.63 -3.64
CA GLY A 80 9.81 -17.66 -2.65
C GLY A 80 8.44 -17.45 -2.01
N GLN A 81 8.19 -16.23 -1.55
CA GLN A 81 6.92 -15.85 -0.94
C GLN A 81 5.73 -16.01 -1.89
N PHE A 82 5.90 -15.65 -3.16
CA PHE A 82 4.85 -15.83 -4.18
C PHE A 82 4.51 -17.31 -4.40
N ARG A 83 5.52 -18.19 -4.44
CA ARG A 83 5.30 -19.64 -4.58
C ARG A 83 4.59 -20.21 -3.35
N GLU A 84 5.03 -19.85 -2.16
CA GLU A 84 4.39 -20.28 -0.91
C GLU A 84 2.93 -19.84 -0.84
N ALA A 85 2.66 -18.58 -1.17
CA ALA A 85 1.29 -18.05 -1.26
C ALA A 85 0.46 -18.83 -2.29
N SER A 86 1.01 -19.11 -3.48
CA SER A 86 0.33 -19.89 -4.52
C SER A 86 -0.04 -21.29 -4.05
N THR A 87 0.90 -21.98 -3.39
CA THR A 87 0.65 -23.31 -2.82
C THR A 87 -0.38 -23.27 -1.69
N LEU A 88 -0.31 -22.29 -0.79
CA LEU A 88 -1.28 -22.13 0.30
C LEU A 88 -2.69 -21.92 -0.25
N ILE A 89 -2.86 -20.99 -1.19
CA ILE A 89 -4.16 -20.65 -1.77
C ILE A 89 -4.72 -21.82 -2.59
N ALA A 90 -3.89 -22.53 -3.36
CA ALA A 90 -4.33 -23.70 -4.12
C ALA A 90 -4.82 -24.86 -3.25
N ASN A 91 -4.24 -25.02 -2.05
CA ASN A 91 -4.61 -26.09 -1.10
C ASN A 91 -5.66 -25.67 -0.06
N SER A 92 -6.13 -24.43 -0.11
CA SER A 92 -7.11 -23.92 0.84
C SER A 92 -8.53 -24.30 0.42
N ASN A 93 -9.38 -24.61 1.40
CA ASN A 93 -10.80 -24.80 1.18
C ASN A 93 -11.55 -23.46 1.07
N ARG A 94 -12.83 -23.52 0.68
CA ARG A 94 -13.65 -22.31 0.47
C ARG A 94 -13.71 -21.39 1.68
N GLN A 95 -13.92 -21.94 2.88
CA GLN A 95 -14.00 -21.15 4.11
C GLN A 95 -12.68 -20.44 4.43
N GLN A 96 -11.55 -21.11 4.22
CA GLN A 96 -10.22 -20.51 4.39
C GLN A 96 -9.99 -19.39 3.37
N LEU A 97 -10.35 -19.60 2.11
CA LEU A 97 -10.25 -18.58 1.07
C LEU A 97 -11.13 -17.36 1.36
N ASP A 98 -12.29 -17.54 1.97
CA ASP A 98 -13.17 -16.45 2.37
C ASP A 98 -12.61 -15.67 3.57
N ASN A 99 -12.02 -16.37 4.54
CA ASN A 99 -11.31 -15.72 5.66
C ASN A 99 -10.11 -14.90 5.16
N PHE A 100 -9.32 -15.44 4.23
CA PHE A 100 -8.23 -14.70 3.61
C PHE A 100 -8.74 -13.46 2.88
N ALA A 101 -9.80 -13.60 2.07
CA ALA A 101 -10.35 -12.47 1.34
C ALA A 101 -10.88 -11.36 2.24
N ASN A 102 -11.56 -11.71 3.34
CA ASN A 102 -12.00 -10.73 4.34
C ASN A 102 -10.82 -9.98 4.96
N THR A 103 -9.76 -10.70 5.30
CA THR A 103 -8.54 -10.09 5.85
C THR A 103 -7.91 -9.13 4.84
N CYS A 104 -7.79 -9.55 3.58
CA CYS A 104 -7.21 -8.72 2.52
C CYS A 104 -8.06 -7.48 2.23
N ALA A 105 -9.38 -7.64 2.12
CA ALA A 105 -10.29 -6.53 1.87
C ALA A 105 -10.29 -5.53 3.02
N ASN A 106 -10.33 -6.00 4.27
CA ASN A 106 -10.32 -5.12 5.44
C ASN A 106 -9.01 -4.33 5.55
N PHE A 107 -7.88 -4.95 5.24
CA PHE A 107 -6.60 -4.24 5.21
C PHE A 107 -6.54 -3.18 4.10
N TYR A 108 -7.01 -3.51 2.90
CA TYR A 108 -7.13 -2.53 1.82
C TYR A 108 -8.04 -1.35 2.23
N LEU A 109 -9.21 -1.64 2.79
CA LEU A 109 -10.17 -0.62 3.21
C LEU A 109 -9.62 0.28 4.32
N SER A 110 -8.90 -0.27 5.30
CA SER A 110 -8.32 0.53 6.38
C SER A 110 -7.24 1.48 5.86
N VAL A 111 -6.42 1.04 4.90
CA VAL A 111 -5.43 1.91 4.25
C VAL A 111 -6.13 3.00 3.43
N MET A 112 -7.19 2.66 2.70
CA MET A 112 -7.93 3.66 1.93
C MET A 112 -8.62 4.71 2.82
N GLU A 113 -9.15 4.30 3.97
CA GLU A 113 -9.71 5.20 4.96
C GLU A 113 -8.64 6.17 5.51
N VAL A 114 -7.46 5.66 5.86
CA VAL A 114 -6.34 6.49 6.34
C VAL A 114 -5.90 7.49 5.27
N LEU A 115 -5.76 7.05 4.02
CA LEU A 115 -5.39 7.94 2.91
C LEU A 115 -6.48 9.00 2.65
N GLY A 116 -7.76 8.62 2.71
CA GLY A 116 -8.88 9.54 2.61
C GLY A 116 -8.85 10.60 3.71
N ASN A 117 -8.68 10.19 4.97
CA ASN A 117 -8.62 11.10 6.12
C ASN A 117 -7.39 12.01 6.09
N THR A 118 -6.24 11.49 5.63
CA THR A 118 -5.01 12.28 5.45
C THR A 118 -5.21 13.38 4.41
N ASN A 119 -5.90 13.09 3.30
CA ASN A 119 -6.22 14.10 2.29
C ASN A 119 -7.17 15.20 2.83
N VAL A 120 -8.11 14.85 3.71
CA VAL A 120 -8.97 15.84 4.38
C VAL A 120 -8.16 16.75 5.29
N GLN A 121 -7.22 16.19 6.07
CA GLN A 121 -6.35 16.96 6.95
C GLN A 121 -5.34 17.84 6.19
N ALA A 122 -4.79 17.34 5.07
CA ALA A 122 -3.89 18.11 4.21
C ALA A 122 -4.57 19.29 3.50
N ASN A 123 -5.85 19.16 3.15
CA ASN A 123 -6.63 20.27 2.59
C ASN A 123 -7.08 21.29 3.64
N ALA A 124 -7.20 20.90 4.92
CA ALA A 124 -7.57 21.82 6.00
C ALA A 124 -6.48 22.86 6.31
N THR A 125 -5.20 22.53 6.10
CA THR A 125 -4.07 23.45 6.35
C THR A 125 -3.83 24.50 5.25
N GLN A 126 -4.54 24.44 4.11
CA GLN A 126 -4.44 25.46 3.06
C GLN A 126 -5.46 26.61 3.21
N GLN A 127 -6.39 26.55 4.16
CA GLN A 127 -7.30 27.67 4.47
C GLN A 127 -6.74 28.50 5.63
N THR A 128 -5.63 29.19 5.41
CA THR A 128 -5.25 30.32 6.28
C THR A 128 -6.13 31.52 5.92
N PRO A 129 -6.90 32.11 6.85
CA PRO A 129 -7.55 33.39 6.59
C PRO A 129 -6.47 34.44 6.37
N GLN A 130 -6.43 35.00 5.15
CA GLN A 130 -5.69 36.22 4.86
C GLN A 130 -6.28 37.33 5.76
N LEU A 131 -5.61 37.62 6.88
CA LEU A 131 -6.06 38.67 7.79
C LEU A 131 -5.93 40.00 7.06
N GLY A 132 -7.08 40.56 6.67
CA GLY A 132 -7.20 41.81 5.96
C GLY A 132 -6.54 42.97 6.72
N VAL A 133 -5.84 43.78 5.94
CA VAL A 133 -5.33 45.10 6.31
C VAL A 133 -6.49 46.00 6.76
N PRO A 134 -6.34 46.80 7.83
CA PRO A 134 -7.02 48.07 7.92
C PRO A 134 -6.01 49.21 7.67
N GLN A 135 -6.22 49.92 6.55
CA GLN A 135 -5.87 51.33 6.46
C GLN A 135 -6.68 52.10 7.51
N GLN A 136 -6.04 53.00 8.27
CA GLN A 136 -6.54 54.37 8.44
C GLN A 136 -5.49 55.26 9.11
N GLY A 137 -5.16 56.37 8.46
CA GLY A 137 -4.44 57.51 9.04
C GLY A 137 -5.41 58.61 9.52
N GLN A 138 -4.81 59.69 10.02
CA GLN A 138 -5.41 60.92 10.59
C GLN A 138 -5.97 60.72 12.02
N ARG A 139 -5.51 61.43 13.05
CA ARG A 139 -5.09 62.84 13.15
C ARG A 139 -3.90 63.01 14.08
#